data_AF-A0AAJ7SYW0-F1
#
_entry.id   AF-A0AAJ7SYW0-F1
#
_cell.length_a   1.000
_cell.length_b   1.000
_cell.length_c   1.000
_cell.angle_alpha   90.00
_cell.angle_beta   90.00
_cell.angle_gamma   90.00
#
_symmetry.space_group_name_H-M   'P 1'
#
loop_
_entity.id
_entity.type
_entity.pdbx_description
1 polymer ?
#
loop_
_entity_poly.entity_id
_entity_poly.type
_entity_poly.pdbx_seq_one_letter_code
_entity_poly.pdbx_strand_id
1 'polypeptide(L)'
;MCNDYEDLVVTNPGACCEEFACRCNPNKCPLPAVCALNQRRVRVNNDTECCAVYKCECKSGVLHPAVTRHPWRSVVDVGAPGAIHSLQIPPNL
;
A
#
# COMPACT_ATOMS: atom_id res chain seq x y z
N MET A 1 -27.89 -2.87 -16.26
CA MET A 1 -27.15 -3.92 -15.51
C MET A 1 -26.15 -3.19 -14.62
N CYS A 2 -26.00 -3.57 -13.34
CA CYS A 2 -24.99 -2.98 -12.45
C CYS A 2 -23.61 -3.60 -12.67
N ASN A 3 -22.55 -2.95 -12.18
CA ASN A 3 -21.19 -3.48 -12.24
C ASN A 3 -20.98 -4.65 -11.25
N ASP A 4 -19.87 -5.38 -11.40
CA ASP A 4 -19.56 -6.60 -10.62
C ASP A 4 -19.62 -6.40 -9.10
N TYR A 5 -19.24 -5.21 -8.62
CA TYR A 5 -19.17 -4.86 -7.20
C TYR A 5 -20.37 -4.04 -6.71
N GLU A 6 -21.40 -3.92 -7.54
CA GLU A 6 -22.61 -3.18 -7.23
C GLU A 6 -23.80 -4.13 -7.08
N ASP A 7 -24.81 -3.66 -6.37
CA ASP A 7 -26.13 -4.26 -6.33
C ASP A 7 -27.19 -3.27 -6.80
N LEU A 8 -28.21 -3.81 -7.45
CA LEU A 8 -29.40 -3.07 -7.76
C LEU A 8 -30.23 -2.91 -6.48
N VAL A 9 -30.41 -1.68 -6.03
CA VAL A 9 -31.21 -1.34 -4.85
C VAL A 9 -32.39 -0.47 -5.24
N VAL A 10 -33.53 -0.72 -4.59
CA VAL A 10 -34.72 0.12 -4.74
C VAL A 10 -34.47 1.45 -4.01
N THR A 11 -34.58 2.56 -4.72
CA THR A 11 -34.37 3.90 -4.15
C THR A 11 -35.66 4.55 -3.66
N ASN A 12 -36.81 4.11 -4.16
CA ASN A 12 -38.12 4.64 -3.78
C ASN A 12 -39.11 3.51 -3.44
N PRO A 13 -38.98 2.89 -2.25
CA PRO A 13 -39.87 1.82 -1.84
C PRO A 13 -41.29 2.36 -1.63
N GLY A 14 -42.28 1.73 -2.26
CA GLY A 14 -43.70 2.07 -2.10
C GLY A 14 -44.24 3.11 -3.09
N ALA A 15 -43.42 3.59 -4.04
CA ALA A 15 -43.94 4.34 -5.18
C ALA A 15 -44.72 3.42 -6.14
N CYS A 16 -45.65 4.01 -6.92
CA CYS A 16 -46.40 3.27 -7.95
C CYS A 16 -45.48 2.59 -8.96
N CYS A 17 -44.33 3.20 -9.24
CA CYS A 17 -43.25 2.60 -9.99
C CYS A 17 -42.00 2.64 -9.10
N GLU A 18 -41.46 1.47 -8.79
CA GLU A 18 -40.20 1.39 -8.07
C GLU A 18 -39.06 1.93 -8.93
N GLU A 19 -38.22 2.75 -8.32
CA GLU A 19 -36.99 3.23 -8.94
C GLU A 19 -35.83 2.39 -8.43
N PHE A 20 -34.88 2.13 -9.32
CA PHE A 20 -33.71 1.31 -9.03
C PHE A 20 -32.44 2.10 -9.31
N ALA A 21 -31.45 1.96 -8.43
CA ALA A 21 -30.11 2.48 -8.64
C ALA A 21 -29.08 1.41 -8.29
N CYS A 22 -27.92 1.47 -8.96
CA CYS A 22 -26.79 0.64 -8.59
C CYS A 22 -26.05 1.28 -7.42
N ARG A 23 -25.79 0.50 -6.37
CA ARG A 23 -24.98 0.93 -5.23
C ARG A 23 -23.88 -0.07 -4.94
N CYS A 24 -22.75 0.47 -4.49
CA CYS A 24 -21.62 -0.33 -4.08
C CYS A 24 -21.96 -1.31 -2.98
N ASN A 25 -21.65 -2.59 -3.19
CA ASN A 25 -21.72 -3.62 -2.17
C ASN A 25 -20.30 -3.98 -1.70
N PRO A 26 -19.88 -3.52 -0.50
CA PRO A 26 -18.54 -3.81 0.02
C PRO A 26 -18.31 -5.32 0.26
N ASN A 27 -19.35 -6.14 0.36
CA ASN A 27 -19.21 -7.60 0.53
C ASN A 27 -18.77 -8.31 -0.75
N LYS A 28 -18.95 -7.69 -1.93
CA LYS A 28 -18.46 -8.22 -3.20
C LYS A 28 -17.01 -7.82 -3.47
N CYS A 29 -16.47 -6.87 -2.71
CA CYS A 29 -15.09 -6.43 -2.87
C CYS A 29 -14.10 -7.49 -2.37
N PRO A 30 -12.93 -7.61 -3.02
CA PRO A 30 -11.88 -8.49 -2.54
C PRO A 30 -11.42 -8.07 -1.15
N LEU A 31 -11.11 -9.08 -0.31
CA LEU A 31 -10.59 -8.84 1.02
C LEU A 31 -9.23 -8.10 0.94
N PRO A 32 -9.04 -7.02 1.72
CA PRO A 32 -7.80 -6.26 1.67
C PRO A 32 -6.64 -7.08 2.24
N ALA A 33 -5.46 -6.95 1.61
CA ALA A 33 -4.24 -7.62 2.06
C ALA A 33 -3.91 -7.29 3.53
N VAL A 34 -3.47 -8.29 4.29
CA VAL A 34 -3.07 -8.10 5.70
C VAL A 34 -1.68 -7.47 5.73
N CYS A 35 -1.55 -6.32 6.40
CA CYS A 35 -0.26 -5.67 6.60
C CYS A 35 0.43 -6.19 7.87
N ALA A 36 1.75 -6.09 7.92
CA ALA A 36 2.52 -6.42 9.12
C ALA A 36 2.20 -5.45 10.28
N LEU A 37 2.54 -5.85 11.51
CA LEU A 37 2.25 -5.09 12.74
C LEU A 37 2.76 -3.63 12.69
N ASN A 38 3.93 -3.41 12.08
CA ASN A 38 4.60 -2.11 11.92
C ASN A 38 4.17 -1.34 10.65
N GLN A 39 3.19 -1.86 9.90
CA GLN A 39 2.69 -1.25 8.67
C GLN A 39 1.23 -0.81 8.83
N ARG A 40 0.81 0.16 8.02
CA ARG A 40 -0.57 0.61 7.89
C ARG A 40 -1.06 0.43 6.46
N ARG A 41 -2.35 0.19 6.29
CA ARG A 41 -3.01 0.20 4.97
C ARG A 41 -3.19 1.64 4.51
N VAL A 42 -2.81 1.92 3.27
CA VAL A 42 -3.05 3.20 2.59
C VAL A 42 -3.76 2.91 1.29
N ARG A 43 -4.89 3.61 1.05
CA ARG A 43 -5.65 3.47 -0.17
C ARG A 43 -4.85 4.05 -1.34
N VAL A 44 -4.79 3.34 -2.45
CA VAL A 44 -4.00 3.72 -3.62
C VAL A 44 -4.82 3.98 -4.88
N ASN A 45 -6.10 3.60 -4.88
CA ASN A 45 -7.03 3.91 -5.96
C ASN A 45 -7.93 5.10 -5.61
N ASN A 46 -8.71 5.57 -6.59
CA ASN A 46 -9.60 6.72 -6.42
C ASN A 46 -10.69 6.44 -5.37
N ASP A 47 -11.08 7.47 -4.61
CA ASP A 47 -12.17 7.40 -3.65
C ASP A 47 -13.55 7.17 -4.28
N THR A 48 -13.69 7.48 -5.58
CA THR A 48 -14.90 7.19 -6.34
C THR A 48 -15.03 5.74 -6.77
N GLU A 49 -13.95 4.95 -6.70
CA GLU A 49 -14.02 3.52 -7.01
C GLU A 49 -14.72 2.75 -5.90
N CYS A 50 -15.52 1.77 -6.32
CA CYS A 50 -16.39 1.00 -5.45
C CYS A 50 -15.63 0.16 -4.41
N CYS A 51 -14.56 -0.50 -4.85
CA CYS A 51 -13.70 -1.30 -3.99
C CYS A 51 -12.39 -0.57 -3.73
N ALA A 52 -12.04 -0.40 -2.45
CA ALA A 52 -10.77 0.21 -2.09
C ALA A 52 -9.60 -0.76 -2.31
N VAL A 53 -8.57 -0.30 -2.99
CA VAL A 53 -7.30 -1.02 -3.16
C VAL A 53 -6.31 -0.42 -2.17
N TYR A 54 -5.67 -1.28 -1.37
CA TYR A 54 -4.73 -0.86 -0.33
C TYR A 54 -3.32 -1.34 -0.61
N LYS A 55 -2.33 -0.53 -0.24
CA LYS A 55 -0.92 -0.93 -0.08
C LYS A 55 -0.52 -0.81 1.39
N CYS A 56 0.49 -1.59 1.78
CA CYS A 56 1.06 -1.53 3.12
C CYS A 56 2.23 -0.54 3.14
N GLU A 57 2.16 0.48 3.98
CA GLU A 57 3.22 1.45 4.21
C GLU A 57 3.74 1.36 5.64
N CYS A 58 5.04 1.59 5.85
CA CYS A 58 5.59 1.66 7.19
C CYS A 58 4.94 2.80 7.99
N LYS A 59 4.58 2.54 9.24
CA LYS A 59 4.11 3.59 10.16
C LYS A 59 5.29 4.55 10.42
N SER A 60 5.19 5.80 9.98
CA SER A 60 6.18 6.84 10.31
C SER A 60 6.33 6.93 11.83
N GLY A 61 7.51 6.58 12.34
CA GLY A 61 7.77 6.43 13.77
C GLY A 61 8.37 5.07 14.15
N VAL A 62 8.22 4.04 13.29
CA VAL A 62 9.05 2.83 13.40
C VAL A 62 10.35 3.13 12.68
N LEU A 63 11.26 3.79 13.40
CA LEU A 63 12.69 3.71 13.09
C LEU A 63 13.02 2.22 13.07
N HIS A 64 13.20 1.66 11.88
CA HIS A 64 14.04 0.48 11.76
C HIS A 64 15.38 0.92 12.37
N PRO A 65 15.92 0.26 13.41
CA PRO A 65 17.34 0.41 13.66
C PRO A 65 18.03 -0.05 12.36
N ALA A 66 18.66 0.90 11.67
CA ALA A 66 19.49 0.74 10.46
C ALA A 66 18.87 0.79 9.05
N VAL A 67 17.86 1.63 8.77
CA VAL A 67 17.73 2.17 7.39
C VAL A 67 17.62 3.68 7.40
N THR A 68 18.72 4.33 7.79
CA THR A 68 18.98 5.71 7.37
C THR A 68 19.19 5.72 5.86
N ARG A 69 18.14 5.98 5.08
CA ARG A 69 18.31 6.49 3.71
C ARG A 69 18.78 7.93 3.81
N HIS A 70 20.08 8.11 3.98
CA HIS A 70 20.72 9.37 3.60
C HIS A 70 20.92 9.34 2.07
N PRO A 71 20.77 10.46 1.35
CA PRO A 71 21.06 10.52 -0.09
C PRO A 71 22.55 10.32 -0.41
N TRP A 72 23.41 10.17 0.60
CA TRP A 72 24.88 10.09 0.47
C TRP A 72 25.50 9.03 1.40
N ARG A 73 24.85 7.88 1.60
CA ARG A 73 25.49 6.81 2.37
C ARG A 73 25.35 5.49 1.64
N SER A 74 26.42 5.16 0.93
CA SER A 74 26.66 3.85 0.34
C SER A 74 26.44 2.76 1.39
N VAL A 75 25.71 1.75 0.96
CA VAL A 75 25.60 0.38 1.48
C VAL A 75 26.63 0.09 2.58
N VAL A 76 26.17 -0.10 3.82
CA VAL A 76 26.96 -0.84 4.81
C VAL A 76 26.63 -2.31 4.64
N ASP A 77 27.53 -3.00 3.95
CA ASP A 77 27.52 -4.45 3.84
C ASP A 77 27.55 -5.07 5.25
N VAL A 78 26.65 -6.03 5.47
CA VAL A 78 26.67 -6.89 6.66
C VAL A 78 27.92 -7.74 6.58
N GLY A 79 28.82 -7.56 7.55
CA GLY A 79 30.13 -8.19 7.58
C GLY A 79 30.11 -9.69 7.34
N ALA A 80 30.80 -10.11 6.29
CA ALA A 80 31.46 -11.41 6.23
C ALA A 80 32.88 -11.23 6.79
N PRO A 81 33.36 -12.07 7.73
CA PRO A 81 34.73 -11.99 8.20
C PRO A 81 35.68 -12.56 7.14
N GLY A 82 36.63 -11.76 6.66
CA GLY A 82 37.78 -12.28 5.90
C GLY A 82 38.07 -11.67 4.53
N ALA A 83 37.97 -10.35 4.37
CA ALA A 83 38.53 -9.69 3.19
C ALA A 83 39.43 -8.52 3.60
N ILE A 84 40.73 -8.80 3.67
CA ILE A 84 41.79 -7.80 3.52
C ILE A 84 41.55 -7.08 2.19
N HIS A 85 41.08 -5.83 2.24
CA HIS A 85 41.05 -4.98 1.06
C HIS A 85 42.05 -3.84 1.23
N SER A 86 43.02 -3.90 0.33
CA SER A 86 44.15 -3.01 0.13
C SER A 86 43.74 -1.53 0.19
N LEU A 87 44.49 -0.75 0.97
CA LEU A 87 44.52 0.70 0.88
C LEU A 87 44.95 1.09 -0.55
N GLN A 88 44.00 1.47 -1.40
CA GLN A 88 44.32 2.20 -2.63
C GLN A 88 44.58 3.66 -2.26
N ILE A 89 45.88 3.98 -2.18
CA ILE A 89 46.41 5.33 -2.13
C ILE A 89 45.94 6.03 -3.43
N PRO A 90 45.28 7.20 -3.37
CA PRO A 90 44.99 7.97 -4.58
C PRO A 90 46.31 8.41 -5.21
N PRO A 91 46.49 8.32 -6.54
CA PRO A 91 47.66 8.91 -7.18
C PRO A 91 47.66 10.43 -6.95
N ASN A 92 48.86 10.90 -6.59
CA ASN A 92 49.27 12.25 -6.26
C ASN A 92 48.72 13.39 -7.14
N LEU A 93 48.66 14.55 -6.47
CA LEU A 93 48.91 15.93 -6.92
C LEU A 93 48.23 16.44 -8.20
#